data_AF-A0A949TYU6-F1
#
_entry.id   AF-A0A949TYU6-F1
#
_cell.length_a   1.000
_cell.length_b   1.000
_cell.length_c   1.000
_cell.angle_alpha   90.00
_cell.angle_beta   90.00
_cell.angle_gamma   90.00
#
_symmetry.space_group_name_H-M   'P 1'
#
loop_
_entity.id
_entity.type
_entity.pdbx_description
1 polymer ?
#
loop_
_entity_poly.entity_id
_entity_poly.type
_entity_poly.pdbx_seq_one_letter_code
_entity_poly.pdbx_strand_id
1 'polypeptide(L)'
;MLAPGDLNLTFKRYLETPVRLTIESDYVTRIDGDGADAELMREYMAAWGDREAYAVSHVGWGLNRRARWEAAALYDRRDLNGTEQRAFAGNFLYSTGANEVAGRHTLGHFDLPLRRCTIEIDGRAVVRDGQLAAS
;
A
#
# COMPACT_ATOMS: atom_id res chain seq x y z
N MET A 1 -8.58 3.91 2.69
CA MET A 1 -8.48 5.06 1.76
C MET A 1 -7.03 5.44 1.72
N LEU A 2 -6.46 5.57 0.52
CA LEU A 2 -5.14 6.14 0.32
C LEU A 2 -5.31 7.64 0.16
N ALA A 3 -4.66 8.40 1.02
CA ALA A 3 -4.71 9.86 1.04
C ALA A 3 -3.57 10.48 0.23
N PRO A 4 -3.69 11.76 -0.18
CA PRO A 4 -2.56 12.50 -0.72
C PRO A 4 -1.33 12.40 0.18
N GLY A 5 -0.19 12.07 -0.43
CA GLY A 5 1.08 11.81 0.23
C GLY A 5 1.32 10.35 0.68
N ASP A 6 0.33 9.46 0.56
CA ASP A 6 0.56 8.00 0.57
C ASP A 6 1.25 7.57 -0.73
N LEU A 7 1.72 6.32 -0.83
CA LEU A 7 2.44 5.83 -2.01
C LEU A 7 1.75 4.64 -2.67
N ASN A 8 1.85 4.63 -4.00
CA ASN A 8 1.71 3.40 -4.78
C ASN A 8 3.11 3.01 -5.30
N LEU A 9 3.70 1.95 -4.72
CA LEU A 9 5.09 1.56 -5.03
C LEU A 9 5.26 0.93 -6.41
N THR A 10 4.17 0.48 -7.04
CA THR A 10 4.19 0.05 -8.44
C THR A 10 4.56 1.20 -9.37
N PHE A 11 3.97 2.38 -9.12
CA PHE A 11 4.30 3.60 -9.87
C PHE A 11 5.46 4.40 -9.25
N LYS A 12 5.92 4.02 -8.05
CA LYS A 12 6.96 4.71 -7.26
C LYS A 12 6.66 6.21 -7.16
N ARG A 13 5.41 6.54 -6.84
CA ARG A 13 4.91 7.92 -6.78
C ARG A 13 4.07 8.16 -5.53
N TYR A 14 4.19 9.35 -4.96
CA TYR A 14 3.27 9.87 -3.96
C TYR A 14 1.94 10.23 -4.61
N LEU A 15 0.83 9.77 -4.04
CA LEU A 15 -0.48 10.13 -4.53
C LEU A 15 -0.72 11.62 -4.35
N GLU A 16 -1.22 12.27 -5.40
CA GLU A 16 -1.62 13.69 -5.37
C GLU A 16 -3.12 13.80 -5.08
N THR A 17 -3.89 12.80 -5.49
CA THR A 17 -5.33 12.72 -5.30
C THR A 17 -5.71 11.47 -4.49
N PRO A 18 -6.81 11.51 -3.71
CA PRO A 18 -7.21 10.35 -2.93
C PRO A 18 -7.67 9.18 -3.80
N VAL A 19 -7.34 7.96 -3.35
CA VAL A 19 -7.82 6.71 -3.94
C VAL A 19 -8.56 5.89 -2.88
N ARG A 20 -9.80 5.50 -3.15
CA ARG A 20 -10.59 4.66 -2.25
C ARG A 20 -10.73 3.26 -2.82
N LEU A 21 -10.21 2.29 -2.08
CA LEU A 21 -10.45 0.87 -2.34
C LEU A 21 -11.63 0.41 -1.50
N THR A 22 -12.63 -0.19 -2.13
CA THR A 22 -13.61 -1.04 -1.44
C THR A 22 -13.05 -2.45 -1.45
N ILE A 23 -12.95 -3.06 -0.25
CA ILE A 23 -12.47 -4.43 -0.10
C ILE A 23 -13.62 -5.27 0.46
N GLU A 24 -13.98 -6.34 -0.25
CA GLU A 24 -15.04 -7.27 0.12
C GLU A 24 -14.53 -8.70 -0.08
N SER A 25 -14.70 -9.55 0.94
CA SER A 25 -14.31 -10.96 0.91
C SER A 25 -12.89 -11.22 0.39
N ASP A 26 -11.92 -10.40 0.85
CA ASP A 26 -10.49 -10.46 0.49
C ASP A 26 -10.12 -9.88 -0.89
N TYR A 27 -11.04 -9.23 -1.61
CA TYR A 27 -10.74 -8.63 -2.92
C TYR A 27 -11.07 -7.15 -2.94
N VAL A 28 -10.24 -6.37 -3.63
CA VAL A 28 -10.60 -5.02 -4.08
C VAL A 28 -11.73 -5.15 -5.12
N THR A 29 -12.93 -4.71 -4.76
CA THR A 29 -14.11 -4.77 -5.64
C THR A 29 -14.42 -3.45 -6.33
N ARG A 30 -13.95 -2.32 -5.77
CA ARG A 30 -14.05 -0.98 -6.39
C ARG A 30 -12.81 -0.14 -6.08
N ILE A 31 -12.45 0.70 -7.05
CA ILE A 31 -11.36 1.68 -6.96
C ILE A 31 -11.94 3.03 -7.37
N ASP A 32 -12.31 3.83 -6.38
CA ASP A 32 -12.93 5.14 -6.56
C ASP A 32 -11.88 6.26 -6.48
N GLY A 33 -12.12 7.34 -7.24
CA GLY A 33 -11.28 8.53 -7.33
C GLY A 33 -11.30 9.12 -8.73
N ASP A 34 -11.31 10.45 -8.78
CA ASP A 34 -11.51 11.24 -10.02
C ASP A 34 -10.18 11.68 -10.67
N GLY A 35 -9.05 11.41 -10.01
CA GLY A 35 -7.72 11.79 -10.48
C GLY A 35 -6.96 10.67 -11.18
N ALA A 36 -5.87 11.07 -11.84
CA ALA A 36 -4.99 10.15 -12.56
C ALA A 36 -4.43 9.02 -11.68
N ASP A 37 -4.30 9.22 -10.36
CA ASP A 37 -3.86 8.17 -9.43
C ASP A 37 -4.82 6.97 -9.41
N ALA A 38 -6.14 7.23 -9.37
CA ALA A 38 -7.14 6.18 -9.34
C ALA A 38 -7.32 5.53 -10.73
N GLU A 39 -7.26 6.35 -11.80
CA GLU A 39 -7.36 5.87 -13.18
C GLU A 39 -6.21 4.92 -13.53
N LEU A 40 -4.96 5.35 -13.30
CA LEU A 40 -3.78 4.51 -13.56
C LEU A 40 -3.80 3.23 -12.72
N MET A 41 -4.27 3.30 -11.46
CA MET A 41 -4.40 2.12 -10.62
C MET A 41 -5.43 1.12 -11.18
N ARG A 42 -6.60 1.60 -11.64
CA ARG A 42 -7.61 0.75 -12.30
C ARG A 42 -7.06 0.10 -13.56
N GLU A 43 -6.46 0.88 -14.44
CA GLU A 43 -5.92 0.38 -15.70
C GLU A 43 -4.81 -0.66 -15.49
N TYR A 44 -3.87 -0.37 -14.59
CA TYR A 44 -2.75 -1.27 -14.35
C TYR A 44 -3.16 -2.53 -13.59
N MET A 45 -4.14 -2.47 -12.68
CA MET A 45 -4.73 -3.69 -12.09
C MET A 45 -5.44 -4.53 -13.14
N ALA A 46 -6.21 -3.92 -14.04
CA ALA A 46 -6.93 -4.62 -15.10
C ALA A 46 -6.00 -5.25 -16.14
N ALA A 47 -4.84 -4.65 -16.41
CA ALA A 47 -3.88 -5.13 -17.39
C ALA A 47 -3.36 -6.56 -17.12
N TRP A 48 -3.42 -7.02 -15.86
CA TRP A 48 -3.02 -8.38 -15.52
C TRP A 48 -4.02 -9.45 -16.00
N GLY A 49 -5.28 -9.08 -16.28
CA GLY A 49 -6.30 -10.03 -16.72
C GLY A 49 -6.60 -11.15 -15.71
N ASP A 50 -6.23 -10.94 -14.44
CA ASP A 50 -6.26 -11.95 -13.40
C ASP A 50 -6.96 -11.40 -12.16
N ARG A 51 -7.97 -12.13 -11.68
CA ARG A 51 -8.73 -11.77 -10.49
C ARG A 51 -7.86 -11.77 -9.24
N GLU A 52 -6.84 -12.64 -9.18
CA GLU A 52 -5.98 -12.77 -8.01
C GLU A 52 -5.08 -11.54 -7.81
N ALA A 53 -4.88 -10.70 -8.84
CA ALA A 53 -4.20 -9.40 -8.72
C ALA A 53 -4.93 -8.41 -7.79
N TYR A 54 -6.25 -8.59 -7.62
CA TYR A 54 -7.11 -7.75 -6.76
C TYR A 54 -7.21 -8.26 -5.34
N ALA A 55 -6.68 -9.46 -5.06
CA ALA A 55 -6.85 -10.14 -3.80
C ALA A 55 -5.81 -9.65 -2.78
N VAL A 56 -6.17 -9.52 -1.49
CA VAL A 56 -5.25 -9.05 -0.45
C VAL A 56 -4.09 -10.05 -0.33
N SER A 57 -2.85 -9.58 -0.43
CA SER A 57 -1.67 -10.41 -0.22
C SER A 57 -1.24 -10.37 1.25
N HIS A 58 -0.69 -9.25 1.69
CA HIS A 58 -0.24 -9.04 3.06
C HIS A 58 -0.66 -7.68 3.61
N VAL A 59 -0.81 -7.63 4.93
CA VAL A 59 -0.99 -6.39 5.69
C VAL A 59 0.01 -6.34 6.84
N GLY A 60 0.46 -5.15 7.19
CA GLY A 60 1.40 -4.99 8.30
C GLY A 60 1.76 -3.53 8.55
N TRP A 61 2.77 -3.32 9.38
CA TRP A 61 3.33 -2.01 9.66
C TRP A 61 4.85 -2.07 9.81
N GLY A 62 5.49 -0.97 9.45
CA GLY A 62 6.94 -0.82 9.52
C GLY A 62 7.39 -0.52 10.94
N LEU A 63 8.58 -1.02 11.29
CA LEU A 63 9.22 -0.84 12.60
C LEU A 63 10.56 -0.09 12.51
N ASN A 64 11.05 0.18 11.29
CA ASN A 64 12.37 0.78 11.12
C ASN A 64 12.30 2.30 11.31
N ARG A 65 12.70 2.77 12.50
CA ARG A 65 12.75 4.20 12.83
C ARG A 65 13.79 4.99 12.03
N ARG A 66 14.74 4.31 11.38
CA ARG A 66 15.74 4.96 10.50
C ARG A 66 15.27 5.08 9.06
N ALA A 67 14.22 4.36 8.68
CA ALA A 67 13.69 4.47 7.33
C ALA A 67 13.01 5.84 7.13
N ARG A 68 13.12 6.40 5.93
CA ARG A 68 12.73 7.78 5.59
C ARG A 68 11.61 7.79 4.56
N TRP A 69 10.46 8.35 4.91
CA TRP A 69 9.30 8.38 4.03
C TRP A 69 9.58 9.16 2.74
N GLU A 70 10.21 10.32 2.89
CA GLU A 70 10.54 11.28 1.83
C GLU A 70 11.64 10.79 0.88
N ALA A 71 12.31 9.68 1.18
CA ALA A 71 13.40 9.18 0.36
C ALA A 71 12.98 8.92 -1.10
N ALA A 72 11.74 8.49 -1.35
CA ALA A 72 11.27 8.27 -2.72
C ALA A 72 11.15 9.55 -3.55
N ALA A 73 11.17 10.74 -2.95
CA ALA A 73 11.24 12.01 -3.67
C ALA A 73 12.67 12.40 -4.08
N LEU A 74 13.69 11.76 -3.50
CA LEU A 74 15.10 12.13 -3.67
C LEU A 74 15.82 11.29 -4.73
N TYR A 75 15.26 10.14 -5.11
CA TYR A 75 15.86 9.19 -6.04
C TYR A 75 14.98 8.98 -7.25
N ASP A 76 15.61 8.69 -8.40
CA ASP A 76 14.89 8.32 -9.60
C ASP A 76 14.16 6.98 -9.42
N ARG A 77 13.04 6.81 -10.14
CA ARG A 77 12.21 5.59 -10.07
C ARG A 77 13.00 4.31 -10.39
N ARG A 78 14.08 4.40 -11.16
CA ARG A 78 14.93 3.25 -11.51
C ARG A 78 15.87 2.85 -10.38
N ASP A 79 16.16 3.75 -9.45
CA ASP A 79 17.21 3.58 -8.43
C ASP A 79 16.65 3.08 -7.10
N LEU A 80 15.33 3.15 -6.91
CA LEU A 80 14.67 2.75 -5.67
C LEU A 80 13.70 1.61 -5.90
N ASN A 81 13.68 0.64 -4.99
CA ASN A 81 12.63 -0.39 -4.96
C ASN A 81 11.51 -0.06 -3.95
N GLY A 82 11.63 1.01 -3.16
CA GLY A 82 10.65 1.42 -2.15
C GLY A 82 10.88 0.79 -0.77
N THR A 83 12.09 0.29 -0.49
CA THR A 83 12.44 -0.35 0.80
C THR A 83 12.19 0.56 2.00
N GLU A 84 12.59 1.83 1.88
CA GLU A 84 12.37 2.86 2.90
C GLU A 84 10.87 2.98 3.23
N GLN A 85 10.03 3.06 2.20
CA GLN A 85 8.59 3.25 2.33
C GLN A 85 7.89 2.00 2.86
N ARG A 86 8.38 0.79 2.55
CA ARG A 86 7.87 -0.46 3.14
C ARG A 86 8.22 -0.57 4.62
N ALA A 87 9.42 -0.15 5.02
CA ALA A 87 9.94 -0.34 6.38
C ALA A 87 9.66 0.83 7.35
N PHE A 88 9.23 1.99 6.83
CA PHE A 88 9.00 3.22 7.60
C PHE A 88 8.19 2.98 8.87
N ALA A 89 8.75 3.36 10.01
CA ALA A 89 8.13 3.16 11.31
C ALA A 89 6.74 3.79 11.39
N GLY A 90 5.73 2.96 11.67
CA GLY A 90 4.34 3.39 11.83
C GLY A 90 3.56 3.61 10.54
N ASN A 91 4.08 3.20 9.38
CA ASN A 91 3.22 3.07 8.20
C ASN A 91 2.16 1.97 8.40
N PHE A 92 1.15 1.94 7.54
CA PHE A 92 0.37 0.73 7.28
C PHE A 92 0.72 0.26 5.88
N LEU A 93 1.24 -0.96 5.73
CA LEU A 93 1.57 -1.54 4.44
C LEU A 93 0.47 -2.52 4.05
N TYR A 94 -0.31 -2.17 3.03
CA TYR A 94 -1.30 -3.04 2.41
C TYR A 94 -0.79 -3.50 1.05
N SER A 95 -1.06 -4.75 0.69
CA SER A 95 -0.64 -5.32 -0.58
C SER A 95 -1.72 -6.17 -1.23
N THR A 96 -1.73 -6.22 -2.55
CA THR A 96 -2.58 -7.12 -3.35
C THR A 96 -1.75 -7.98 -4.27
N GLY A 97 -2.26 -9.16 -4.62
CA GLY A 97 -1.63 -10.06 -5.57
C GLY A 97 -1.24 -11.41 -4.98
N ALA A 98 -0.05 -11.88 -5.35
CA ALA A 98 0.44 -13.21 -5.00
C ALA A 98 0.47 -13.45 -3.48
N ASN A 99 0.06 -14.65 -3.08
CA ASN A 99 0.14 -15.12 -1.71
C ASN A 99 0.23 -16.65 -1.71
N GLU A 100 1.45 -17.17 -1.50
CA GLU A 100 1.74 -18.61 -1.53
C GLU A 100 1.03 -19.37 -0.41
N VAL A 101 0.85 -18.76 0.77
CA VAL A 101 0.14 -19.37 1.90
C VAL A 101 -1.34 -19.60 1.57
N ALA A 102 -1.91 -18.74 0.73
CA ALA A 102 -3.28 -18.87 0.22
C ALA A 102 -3.36 -19.61 -1.13
N GLY A 103 -2.25 -20.14 -1.67
CA GLY A 103 -2.21 -20.83 -2.96
C GLY A 103 -2.46 -19.94 -4.18
N ARG A 104 -2.23 -18.62 -4.06
CA ARG A 104 -2.44 -17.64 -5.14
C ARG A 104 -1.13 -17.25 -5.81
N HIS A 105 -1.03 -17.45 -7.11
CA HIS A 105 0.19 -17.28 -7.90
C HIS A 105 -0.03 -16.36 -9.10
N THR A 106 -0.39 -15.10 -8.83
CA THR A 106 -0.54 -14.06 -9.85
C THR A 106 0.74 -13.25 -10.05
N LEU A 107 0.92 -12.68 -11.25
CA LEU A 107 2.01 -11.73 -11.52
C LEU A 107 1.63 -10.29 -11.15
N GLY A 108 0.33 -10.01 -10.97
CA GLY A 108 -0.13 -8.69 -10.53
C GLY A 108 0.17 -8.48 -9.05
N HIS A 109 0.95 -7.44 -8.74
CA HIS A 109 1.36 -7.12 -7.37
C HIS A 109 1.37 -5.62 -7.11
N PHE A 110 0.84 -5.21 -5.97
CA PHE A 110 0.86 -3.82 -5.52
C PHE A 110 1.28 -3.74 -4.07
N ASP A 111 2.24 -2.86 -3.78
CA ASP A 111 2.54 -2.45 -2.41
C ASP A 111 2.10 -1.02 -2.20
N LEU A 112 1.22 -0.82 -1.21
CA LEU A 112 0.58 0.43 -0.88
C LEU A 112 0.87 0.78 0.57
N PRO A 113 1.99 1.47 0.86
CA PRO A 113 2.23 2.02 2.17
C PRO A 113 1.40 3.31 2.38
N LEU A 114 0.71 3.38 3.50
CA LEU A 114 -0.09 4.51 3.96
C LEU A 114 0.53 5.11 5.22
N ARG A 115 0.37 6.42 5.40
CA ARG A 115 0.78 7.15 6.61
C ARG A 115 -0.42 7.63 7.41
N ARG A 116 -0.15 7.97 8.67
CA ARG A 116 -1.14 8.54 9.60
C ARG A 116 -2.32 7.57 9.84
N CYS A 117 -2.05 6.28 9.76
CA CYS A 117 -3.02 5.25 10.11
C CYS A 117 -2.97 4.98 11.62
N THR A 118 -4.13 4.66 12.18
CA THR A 118 -4.21 3.94 13.46
C THR A 118 -4.43 2.46 13.13
N ILE A 119 -3.62 1.59 13.74
CA ILE A 119 -3.68 0.14 13.57
C ILE A 119 -3.98 -0.45 14.93
N GLU A 120 -5.09 -1.19 15.02
CA GLU A 120 -5.51 -1.88 16.23
C GLU A 120 -5.57 -3.39 15.96
N ILE A 121 -5.06 -4.17 16.92
CA ILE A 121 -5.19 -5.63 16.95
C ILE A 121 -6.02 -5.94 18.19
N ASP A 122 -7.16 -6.59 17.99
CA ASP A 122 -8.10 -6.96 19.07
C ASP A 122 -8.46 -5.77 19.98
N GLY A 123 -8.64 -4.59 19.38
CA GLY A 123 -8.95 -3.33 20.09
C GLY A 123 -7.75 -2.65 20.76
N ARG A 124 -6.53 -3.17 20.60
CA ARG A 124 -5.31 -2.55 21.13
C ARG A 124 -4.53 -1.84 20.02
N ALA A 125 -4.40 -0.53 20.14
CA ALA A 125 -3.58 0.27 19.22
C ALA A 125 -2.09 -0.11 19.30
N VAL A 126 -1.53 -0.60 18.19
CA VAL A 126 -0.09 -0.85 17.99
C VAL A 126 0.57 0.28 17.21
N VAL A 127 -0.20 1.00 16.40
CA VAL A 127 0.16 2.27 15.77
C VAL A 127 -0.98 3.25 16.01
N ARG A 128 -0.67 4.49 16.38
CA ARG A 128 -1.65 5.56 16.55
C ARG A 128 -1.22 6.76 15.73
N ASP A 129 -2.06 7.16 14.77
CA ASP A 129 -1.80 8.29 13.86
C ASP A 129 -0.39 8.26 13.24
N GLY A 130 0.02 7.07 12.77
CA GLY A 130 1.33 6.84 12.16
C GLY A 130 2.50 6.75 13.13
N GLN A 131 2.26 6.72 14.44
CA GLN A 131 3.30 6.54 15.46
C GLN A 131 3.20 5.17 16.11
N LEU A 132 4.33 4.45 16.21
CA LEU A 132 4.41 3.20 16.95
C LEU A 132 4.03 3.43 18.42
N ALA A 133 3.17 2.58 18.96
CA ALA A 133 2.92 2.56 20.40
C ALA A 133 4.24 2.35 21.17
N ALA A 134 4.38 2.99 22.32
CA ALA A 134 5.50 2.72 23.22
C ALA A 134 5.39 1.28 23.72
N SER A 135 6.51 0.56 23.68
CA SER A 135 6.68 -0.76 24.29
C SER A 135 6.79 -0.67 25.80
#